data_AF-A0A2D4PFG5-F1
#
_entry.id   AF-A0A2D4PFG5-F1
#
_cell.length_a   1.000
_cell.length_b   1.000
_cell.length_c   1.000
_cell.angle_alpha   90.00
_cell.angle_beta   90.00
_cell.angle_gamma   90.00
#
_symmetry.space_group_name_H-M   'P 1'
#
loop_
_entity.id
_entity.type
_entity.pdbx_description
1 polymer ?
#
loop_
_entity_poly.entity_id
_entity_poly.type
_entity_poly.pdbx_seq_one_letter_code
_entity_poly.pdbx_strand_id
1 'polypeptide(L)'
;VNEDIVKWLSRMAQGSLAPLTAALGGIASQEVLKAVTGKFSPLQQWLYIDALELVKFPEKAHDEEFLPRGDRYDALRVCIGDSLCQKLKNLNVFLVGCGAIGCEMLKNFALLGVGTGQERGKVEITDPDLIEKSNLNRQFLFRPHHIQKPKSYTAAAATRSINPEIKIESYLNKVCPATENIYNDDFYTKQNVIVTALDNVEARRYIDR
;
A
#
# COMPACT_ATOMS: atom_id res chain seq x y z
N VAL A 1 -25.05 5.07 -22.91
CA VAL A 1 -23.75 5.36 -22.25
C VAL A 1 -24.06 6.14 -20.99
N ASN A 2 -23.50 5.74 -19.84
CA ASN A 2 -23.68 6.50 -18.60
C ASN A 2 -22.79 7.75 -18.68
N GLU A 3 -23.40 8.93 -18.78
CA GLU A 3 -22.66 10.19 -18.96
C GLU A 3 -21.73 10.51 -17.79
N ASP A 4 -22.15 10.19 -16.57
CA ASP A 4 -21.37 10.48 -15.38
C ASP A 4 -20.09 9.65 -15.36
N ILE A 5 -20.18 8.36 -15.71
CA ILE A 5 -19.00 7.49 -15.83
C ILE A 5 -18.03 8.04 -16.88
N VAL A 6 -18.53 8.50 -18.03
CA VAL A 6 -17.66 9.07 -19.09
C VAL A 6 -17.01 10.38 -18.65
N LYS A 7 -17.76 11.27 -17.98
CA LYS A 7 -17.21 12.51 -17.43
C LYS A 7 -16.10 12.22 -16.41
N TRP A 8 -16.29 11.24 -15.54
CA TRP A 8 -15.28 10.85 -14.55
C TRP A 8 -14.06 10.18 -15.18
N LEU A 9 -14.27 9.30 -16.16
CA LEU A 9 -13.18 8.73 -16.92
C LEU A 9 -12.34 9.82 -17.59
N SER A 10 -12.99 10.82 -18.20
CA SER A 10 -12.33 11.99 -18.79
C SER A 10 -11.54 12.79 -17.74
N ARG A 11 -12.15 13.07 -16.59
CA ARG A 11 -11.51 13.83 -15.50
C ARG A 11 -10.28 13.12 -14.94
N MET A 12 -10.37 11.81 -14.75
CA MET A 12 -9.31 10.98 -14.18
C MET A 12 -8.32 10.47 -15.24
N ALA A 13 -8.42 10.90 -16.49
CA ALA A 13 -7.58 10.39 -17.58
C ALA A 13 -6.07 10.61 -17.37
N GLN A 14 -5.69 11.64 -16.61
CA GLN A 14 -4.31 11.93 -16.22
C GLN A 14 -3.95 11.42 -14.82
N GLY A 15 -4.91 10.76 -14.16
CA GLY A 15 -4.76 10.27 -12.80
C GLY A 15 -3.98 8.95 -12.73
N SER A 16 -3.41 8.69 -11.56
CA SER A 16 -2.76 7.41 -11.25
C SER A 16 -3.02 7.02 -9.81
N LEU A 17 -3.66 5.86 -9.63
CA LEU A 17 -3.94 5.27 -8.33
C LEU A 17 -3.07 4.01 -8.16
N ALA A 18 -2.00 4.13 -7.37
CA ALA A 18 -1.00 3.08 -7.22
C ALA A 18 -1.57 1.68 -6.87
N PRO A 19 -2.56 1.54 -5.97
CA PRO A 19 -3.22 0.25 -5.73
C PRO A 19 -3.89 -0.36 -6.98
N LEU A 20 -4.56 0.44 -7.79
CA LEU A 20 -5.21 -0.02 -9.02
C LEU A 20 -4.17 -0.40 -10.08
N THR A 21 -3.10 0.40 -10.20
CA THR A 21 -1.96 0.06 -11.06
C THR A 21 -1.29 -1.26 -10.63
N ALA A 22 -1.15 -1.49 -9.32
CA ALA A 22 -0.59 -2.74 -8.80
C ALA A 22 -1.49 -3.96 -9.13
N ALA A 23 -2.81 -3.82 -8.96
CA ALA A 23 -3.76 -4.87 -9.30
C ALA A 23 -3.75 -5.21 -10.79
N LEU A 24 -3.88 -4.20 -11.66
CA LEU A 24 -3.84 -4.37 -13.11
C LEU A 24 -2.48 -4.89 -13.59
N GLY A 25 -1.38 -4.39 -13.04
CA GLY A 25 -0.04 -4.86 -13.35
C GLY A 25 0.17 -6.33 -12.98
N GLY A 26 -0.38 -6.78 -11.85
CA GLY A 26 -0.38 -8.19 -11.45
C GLY A 26 -1.17 -9.08 -12.41
N ILE A 27 -2.37 -8.65 -12.80
CA ILE A 27 -3.21 -9.38 -13.76
C ILE A 27 -2.52 -9.46 -15.13
N ALA A 28 -2.05 -8.32 -15.65
CA ALA A 28 -1.36 -8.25 -16.93
C ALA A 28 -0.09 -9.12 -16.95
N SER A 29 0.71 -9.07 -15.88
CA SER A 29 1.90 -9.93 -15.74
C SER A 29 1.53 -11.41 -15.73
N GLN A 30 0.42 -11.77 -15.09
CA GLN A 30 -0.07 -13.14 -15.10
C GLN A 30 -0.54 -13.57 -16.49
N GLU A 31 -1.24 -12.71 -17.24
CA GLU A 31 -1.64 -13.00 -18.63
C GLU A 31 -0.43 -13.22 -19.54
N VAL A 32 0.64 -12.44 -19.37
CA VAL A 32 1.90 -12.66 -20.09
C VAL A 32 2.44 -14.07 -19.80
N LEU A 33 2.46 -14.49 -18.54
CA LEU A 33 2.90 -15.84 -18.16
C LEU A 33 2.03 -16.94 -18.79
N LYS A 34 0.70 -16.75 -18.82
CA LYS A 34 -0.22 -17.70 -19.48
C LYS A 34 0.10 -17.83 -20.97
N ALA A 35 0.31 -16.70 -21.65
CA ALA A 35 0.62 -16.67 -23.07
C ALA A 35 1.94 -17.37 -23.41
N VAL A 36 3.01 -17.16 -22.61
CA VAL A 36 4.32 -17.76 -22.90
C VAL A 36 4.46 -19.21 -22.43
N THR A 37 3.67 -19.65 -21.45
CA THR A 37 3.76 -21.01 -20.91
C THR A 37 2.69 -21.97 -21.41
N GLY A 38 1.58 -21.46 -21.96
CA GLY A 38 0.39 -22.26 -22.25
C GLY A 38 -0.30 -22.83 -21.00
N LYS A 39 0.02 -22.31 -19.82
CA LYS A 39 -0.52 -22.77 -18.53
C LYS A 39 -1.61 -21.82 -18.04
N PHE A 40 -2.73 -22.39 -17.58
CA PHE A 40 -3.96 -21.71 -17.15
C PHE A 40 -4.77 -21.07 -18.27
N SER A 41 -6.07 -20.89 -18.02
CA SER A 41 -6.98 -20.24 -18.97
C SER A 41 -6.73 -18.73 -19.04
N PRO A 42 -6.50 -18.15 -20.22
CA PRO A 42 -6.36 -16.71 -20.40
C PRO A 42 -7.70 -15.99 -20.22
N LEU A 43 -7.64 -14.68 -19.99
CA LEU A 43 -8.82 -13.82 -20.07
C LEU A 43 -9.39 -13.83 -21.49
N GLN A 44 -10.73 -13.84 -21.59
CA GLN A 44 -11.45 -13.84 -22.86
C GLN A 44 -12.56 -12.78 -22.85
N GLN A 45 -12.39 -11.59 -23.41
CA GLN A 45 -11.17 -10.94 -23.93
C GLN A 45 -10.87 -9.64 -23.17
N TRP A 46 -11.93 -8.99 -22.70
CA TRP A 46 -11.89 -7.66 -22.10
C TRP A 46 -12.08 -7.77 -20.60
N LEU A 47 -11.27 -7.01 -19.87
CA LEU A 47 -11.40 -6.82 -18.44
C LEU A 47 -11.47 -5.34 -18.16
N TYR A 48 -12.58 -4.90 -17.57
CA TYR A 48 -12.75 -3.55 -17.05
C TYR A 48 -12.77 -3.65 -15.52
N ILE A 49 -11.96 -2.82 -14.87
CA ILE A 49 -11.93 -2.68 -13.40
C ILE A 49 -11.98 -1.20 -13.10
N ASP A 50 -12.87 -0.82 -12.20
CA ASP A 50 -12.93 0.50 -11.61
C ASP A 50 -12.94 0.40 -10.07
N ALA A 51 -12.79 1.55 -9.43
CA ALA A 51 -12.86 1.69 -7.98
C ALA A 51 -13.63 2.98 -7.65
N LEU A 52 -14.75 3.20 -8.37
CA LEU A 52 -15.53 4.43 -8.30
C LEU A 52 -16.08 4.69 -6.89
N GLU A 53 -16.23 3.65 -6.06
CA GLU A 53 -16.71 3.75 -4.67
C GLU A 53 -15.72 4.46 -3.73
N LEU A 54 -14.44 4.60 -4.13
CA LEU A 54 -13.42 5.25 -3.32
C LEU A 54 -13.66 6.76 -3.17
N VAL A 55 -14.32 7.37 -4.13
CA VAL A 55 -14.53 8.82 -4.18
C VAL A 55 -16.03 9.05 -4.23
N LYS A 56 -16.59 9.57 -3.12
CA LYS A 56 -17.97 10.03 -3.13
C LYS A 56 -18.05 11.25 -4.03
N PHE A 57 -18.70 11.11 -5.18
CA PHE A 57 -18.91 12.19 -6.14
C PHE A 57 -19.78 13.28 -5.49
N PRO A 58 -19.22 14.41 -5.07
CA PRO A 58 -20.05 15.50 -4.58
C PRO A 58 -20.79 16.08 -5.80
N GLU A 59 -22.09 16.31 -5.68
CA GLU A 59 -22.89 17.01 -6.72
C GLU A 59 -22.31 18.40 -7.06
N LYS A 60 -21.49 18.95 -6.15
CA LYS A 60 -20.67 20.15 -6.30
C LYS A 60 -19.25 19.90 -5.82
N ALA A 61 -18.50 19.01 -6.48
CA ALA A 61 -17.05 18.96 -6.26
C ALA A 61 -16.48 20.36 -6.56
N HIS A 62 -15.89 21.02 -5.55
CA HIS A 62 -15.13 22.22 -5.82
C HIS A 62 -13.92 21.80 -6.66
N ASP A 63 -13.83 22.27 -7.91
CA ASP A 63 -12.79 21.85 -8.85
C ASP A 63 -11.37 21.98 -8.28
N GLU A 64 -11.18 22.90 -7.33
CA GLU A 64 -9.95 23.12 -6.56
C GLU A 64 -9.42 21.86 -5.84
N GLU A 65 -10.29 20.93 -5.45
CA GLU A 65 -9.90 19.69 -4.77
C GLU A 65 -9.04 18.78 -5.68
N PHE A 66 -9.19 18.89 -7.00
CA PHE A 66 -8.55 18.02 -7.98
C PHE A 66 -7.45 18.74 -8.78
N LEU A 67 -7.21 20.02 -8.51
CA LEU A 67 -6.19 20.80 -9.22
C LEU A 67 -4.77 20.36 -8.84
N PRO A 68 -3.84 20.32 -9.81
CA PRO A 68 -2.44 20.04 -9.55
C PRO A 68 -1.80 21.13 -8.67
N ARG A 69 -0.81 20.72 -7.87
CA ARG A 69 -0.03 21.56 -6.97
C ARG A 69 1.45 21.60 -7.35
N GLY A 70 1.87 20.85 -8.37
CA GLY A 70 3.27 20.72 -8.76
C GLY A 70 4.06 19.81 -7.82
N ASP A 71 3.37 18.91 -7.11
CA ASP A 71 3.98 17.94 -6.21
C ASP A 71 3.88 16.51 -6.77
N ARG A 72 4.56 15.56 -6.12
CA ARG A 72 4.58 14.15 -6.53
C ARG A 72 3.21 13.45 -6.44
N TYR A 73 2.21 14.08 -5.86
CA TYR A 73 0.88 13.52 -5.62
C TYR A 73 -0.17 14.03 -6.60
N ASP A 74 0.20 14.84 -7.61
CA ASP A 74 -0.75 15.39 -8.59
C ASP A 74 -1.59 14.32 -9.30
N ALA A 75 -0.96 13.25 -9.78
CA ALA A 75 -1.68 12.16 -10.45
C ALA A 75 -2.65 11.43 -9.48
N LEU A 76 -2.30 11.31 -8.20
CA LEU A 76 -3.19 10.75 -7.19
C LEU A 76 -4.34 11.70 -6.87
N ARG A 77 -4.04 12.99 -6.73
CA ARG A 77 -5.00 14.05 -6.39
C ARG A 77 -6.10 14.19 -7.45
N VAL A 78 -5.77 14.02 -8.73
CA VAL A 78 -6.78 13.99 -9.80
C VAL A 78 -7.74 12.81 -9.64
N CYS A 79 -7.31 11.69 -9.05
CA CYS A 79 -8.18 10.55 -8.76
C CYS A 79 -9.05 10.78 -7.52
N ILE A 80 -8.44 11.16 -6.39
CA ILE A 80 -9.09 11.09 -5.07
C ILE A 80 -9.33 12.44 -4.38
N GLY A 81 -8.83 13.53 -4.93
CA GLY A 81 -8.92 14.86 -4.35
C GLY A 81 -7.92 15.14 -3.23
N ASP A 82 -7.61 16.42 -3.00
CA ASP A 82 -6.61 16.85 -2.02
C ASP A 82 -7.03 16.50 -0.59
N SER A 83 -8.33 16.57 -0.27
CA SER A 83 -8.84 16.23 1.06
C SER A 83 -8.48 14.79 1.48
N LEU A 84 -8.61 13.83 0.55
CA LEU A 84 -8.22 12.44 0.80
C LEU A 84 -6.69 12.28 0.80
N CYS A 85 -5.96 12.99 -0.07
CA CYS A 85 -4.50 13.04 0.00
C CYS A 85 -4.02 13.49 1.38
N GLN A 86 -4.54 14.59 1.94
CA GLN A 86 -4.15 15.07 3.28
C GLN A 86 -4.52 14.07 4.38
N LYS A 87 -5.69 13.41 4.27
CA LYS A 87 -6.06 12.35 5.21
C LYS A 87 -5.04 11.20 5.20
N LEU A 88 -4.64 10.72 4.01
CA LEU A 88 -3.61 9.68 3.87
C LEU A 88 -2.29 10.10 4.52
N LYS A 89 -1.84 11.33 4.27
CA LYS A 89 -0.61 11.89 4.86
C LYS A 89 -0.61 11.83 6.38
N ASN A 90 -1.76 12.09 7.00
CA ASN A 90 -1.91 12.16 8.46
C ASN A 90 -2.27 10.81 9.13
N LEU A 91 -2.31 9.70 8.38
CA LEU A 91 -2.60 8.39 8.95
C LEU A 91 -1.42 7.84 9.78
N ASN A 92 -1.76 7.29 10.93
CA ASN A 92 -0.93 6.36 11.67
C ASN A 92 -1.31 4.93 11.28
N VAL A 93 -0.38 4.17 10.71
CA VAL A 93 -0.63 2.81 10.23
C VAL A 93 0.33 1.85 10.87
N PHE A 94 -0.18 0.75 11.42
CA PHE A 94 0.63 -0.37 11.87
C PHE A 94 0.53 -1.54 10.88
N LEU A 95 1.64 -1.91 10.23
CA LEU A 95 1.73 -3.05 9.33
C LEU A 95 2.41 -4.23 10.02
N VAL A 96 1.69 -5.34 10.15
CA VAL A 96 2.21 -6.59 10.73
C VAL A 96 2.61 -7.56 9.64
N GLY A 97 3.92 -7.73 9.45
CA GLY A 97 4.51 -8.58 8.42
C GLY A 97 5.10 -7.76 7.26
N CYS A 98 6.35 -8.05 6.92
CA CYS A 98 7.14 -7.42 5.86
C CYS A 98 7.49 -8.44 4.75
N GLY A 99 6.67 -9.48 4.60
CA GLY A 99 6.76 -10.48 3.54
C GLY A 99 6.29 -9.96 2.17
N ALA A 100 5.78 -10.85 1.31
CA ALA A 100 5.40 -10.48 -0.07
C ALA A 100 4.31 -9.40 -0.10
N ILE A 101 3.23 -9.61 0.67
CA ILE A 101 2.13 -8.65 0.82
C ILE A 101 2.65 -7.36 1.50
N GLY A 102 3.48 -7.49 2.52
CA GLY A 102 4.05 -6.34 3.24
C GLY A 102 4.89 -5.43 2.35
N CYS A 103 5.72 -6.01 1.46
CA CYS A 103 6.48 -5.26 0.47
C CYS A 103 5.58 -4.46 -0.49
N GLU A 104 4.51 -5.09 -1.00
CA GLU A 104 3.55 -4.42 -1.88
C GLU A 104 2.79 -3.30 -1.16
N MET A 105 2.38 -3.54 0.09
CA MET A 105 1.70 -2.53 0.92
C MET A 105 2.60 -1.34 1.21
N LEU A 106 3.86 -1.58 1.60
CA LEU A 106 4.82 -0.51 1.87
C LEU A 106 5.11 0.36 0.65
N LYS A 107 5.29 -0.25 -0.53
CA LYS A 107 5.40 0.49 -1.79
C LYS A 107 4.14 1.32 -2.04
N ASN A 108 2.95 0.76 -1.85
CA ASN A 108 1.70 1.52 -2.00
C ASN A 108 1.61 2.67 -0.99
N PHE A 109 1.96 2.47 0.28
CA PHE A 109 1.99 3.51 1.31
C PHE A 109 2.91 4.66 0.91
N ALA A 110 4.12 4.35 0.42
CA ALA A 110 5.05 5.36 -0.06
C ALA A 110 4.50 6.17 -1.25
N LEU A 111 3.89 5.49 -2.22
CA LEU A 111 3.31 6.14 -3.41
C LEU A 111 2.03 6.95 -3.09
N LEU A 112 1.26 6.53 -2.10
CA LEU A 112 0.06 7.21 -1.62
C LEU A 112 0.37 8.34 -0.63
N GLY A 113 1.62 8.48 -0.18
CA GLY A 113 2.02 9.49 0.80
C GLY A 113 1.54 9.19 2.22
N VAL A 114 1.24 7.93 2.55
CA VAL A 114 0.78 7.54 3.88
C VAL A 114 1.83 7.86 4.94
N GLY A 115 1.44 8.53 6.02
CA GLY A 115 2.35 8.86 7.13
C GLY A 115 3.44 9.88 6.78
N THR A 116 3.21 10.74 5.79
CA THR A 116 4.13 11.82 5.38
C THR A 116 3.74 13.19 5.93
N GLY A 117 2.61 13.29 6.64
CA GLY A 117 2.11 14.55 7.20
C GLY A 117 3.10 15.16 8.19
N GLN A 118 3.27 16.48 8.16
CA GLN A 118 4.31 17.17 8.94
C GLN A 118 4.03 17.12 10.44
N GLU A 119 2.78 17.35 10.86
CA GLU A 119 2.36 17.37 12.26
C GLU A 119 1.98 15.98 12.78
N ARG A 120 1.33 15.18 11.94
CA ARG A 120 0.80 13.85 12.27
C ARG A 120 1.04 12.90 11.09
N GLY A 121 1.08 11.61 11.38
CA GLY A 121 1.24 10.56 10.39
C GLY A 121 2.51 9.78 10.63
N LYS A 122 2.38 8.45 10.63
CA LYS A 122 3.48 7.53 10.90
C LYS A 122 3.13 6.15 10.35
N VAL A 123 4.12 5.43 9.84
CA VAL A 123 4.02 4.02 9.50
C VAL A 123 4.87 3.25 10.48
N GLU A 124 4.27 2.35 11.25
CA GLU A 124 4.96 1.43 12.13
C GLU A 124 4.89 0.04 11.51
N ILE A 125 6.03 -0.65 11.40
CA ILE A 125 6.09 -1.99 10.82
C ILE A 125 6.78 -2.97 11.74
N THR A 126 6.37 -4.23 11.71
CA THR A 126 7.10 -5.28 12.42
C THR A 126 7.16 -6.57 11.62
N ASP A 127 8.30 -7.24 11.71
CA ASP A 127 8.53 -8.58 11.17
C ASP A 127 9.72 -9.19 11.90
N PRO A 128 9.57 -10.37 12.54
CA PRO A 128 10.67 -11.01 13.28
C PRO A 128 11.68 -11.72 12.37
N ASP A 129 11.37 -11.92 11.09
CA ASP A 129 12.17 -12.76 10.22
C ASP A 129 13.36 -12.03 9.58
N LEU A 130 14.35 -12.83 9.21
CA LEU A 130 15.45 -12.44 8.34
C LEU A 130 15.13 -12.72 6.86
N ILE A 131 15.83 -12.04 5.97
CA ILE A 131 15.67 -12.20 4.53
C ILE A 131 16.39 -13.48 4.05
N GLU A 132 15.67 -14.31 3.32
CA GLU A 132 16.20 -15.51 2.66
C GLU A 132 16.26 -15.37 1.14
N LYS A 133 17.11 -16.18 0.49
CA LYS A 133 17.19 -16.24 -0.98
C LYS A 133 15.83 -16.56 -1.62
N SER A 134 15.07 -17.48 -1.02
CA SER A 134 13.73 -17.90 -1.46
C SER A 134 12.70 -16.77 -1.44
N ASN A 135 12.96 -15.68 -0.70
CA ASN A 135 12.05 -14.55 -0.56
C ASN A 135 12.13 -13.59 -1.75
N LEU A 136 13.31 -13.50 -2.37
CA LEU A 136 13.64 -12.49 -3.39
C LEU A 136 12.79 -12.59 -4.67
N ASN A 137 12.14 -13.74 -4.90
CA ASN A 137 11.27 -13.92 -6.07
C ASN A 137 9.95 -13.13 -5.98
N ARG A 138 9.56 -12.66 -4.78
CA ARG A 138 8.26 -12.02 -4.53
C ARG A 138 8.30 -10.87 -3.50
N GLN A 139 9.42 -10.68 -2.82
CA GLN A 139 9.64 -9.59 -1.86
C GLN A 139 10.60 -8.57 -2.47
N PHE A 140 10.09 -7.82 -3.46
CA PHE A 140 10.90 -6.99 -4.35
C PHE A 140 11.58 -5.78 -3.68
N LEU A 141 11.27 -5.47 -2.42
CA LEU A 141 12.04 -4.48 -1.65
C LEU A 141 13.41 -5.00 -1.24
N PHE A 142 13.63 -6.32 -1.31
CA PHE A 142 14.87 -6.97 -0.91
C PHE A 142 15.80 -7.22 -2.11
N ARG A 143 17.09 -7.38 -1.83
CA ARG A 143 18.15 -7.61 -2.81
C ARG A 143 19.05 -8.75 -2.33
N PRO A 144 19.83 -9.39 -3.21
CA PRO A 144 20.74 -10.48 -2.80
C PRO A 144 21.70 -10.10 -1.65
N HIS A 145 22.20 -8.86 -1.63
CA HIS A 145 23.08 -8.38 -0.55
C HIS A 145 22.35 -8.05 0.77
N HIS A 146 21.02 -8.21 0.81
CA HIS A 146 20.22 -8.10 2.02
C HIS A 146 19.96 -9.45 2.70
N ILE A 147 20.39 -10.58 2.13
CA ILE A 147 20.23 -11.90 2.75
C ILE A 147 20.82 -11.88 4.18
N GLN A 148 20.12 -12.52 5.13
CA GLN A 148 20.39 -12.50 6.57
C GLN A 148 20.20 -11.15 7.28
N LYS A 149 19.77 -10.09 6.59
CA LYS A 149 19.34 -8.84 7.25
C LYS A 149 17.88 -8.94 7.69
N PRO A 150 17.46 -8.18 8.72
CA PRO A 150 16.07 -8.19 9.14
C PRO A 150 15.13 -7.62 8.08
N LYS A 151 13.99 -8.29 7.86
CA LYS A 151 13.00 -7.89 6.84
C LYS A 151 12.46 -6.50 7.11
N SER A 152 12.00 -6.21 8.34
CA SER A 152 11.36 -4.93 8.67
C SER A 152 12.32 -3.75 8.50
N TYR A 153 13.56 -3.85 8.99
CA TYR A 153 14.54 -2.77 8.89
C TYR A 153 14.92 -2.49 7.43
N THR A 154 15.13 -3.56 6.65
CA THR A 154 15.46 -3.45 5.23
C THR A 154 14.27 -2.87 4.44
N ALA A 155 13.04 -3.31 4.75
CA ALA A 155 11.83 -2.83 4.11
C ALA A 155 11.59 -1.35 4.42
N ALA A 156 11.80 -0.90 5.66
CA ALA A 156 11.74 0.51 6.03
C ALA A 156 12.73 1.36 5.22
N ALA A 157 13.98 0.92 5.12
CA ALA A 157 15.00 1.62 4.34
C ALA A 157 14.62 1.71 2.85
N ALA A 158 14.20 0.59 2.24
CA ALA A 158 13.76 0.56 0.85
C ALA A 158 12.53 1.46 0.60
N THR A 159 11.59 1.51 1.56
CA THR A 159 10.39 2.35 1.48
C THR A 159 10.75 3.84 1.54
N ARG A 160 11.68 4.24 2.41
CA ARG A 160 12.19 5.63 2.45
C ARG A 160 12.89 6.02 1.14
N SER A 161 13.54 5.08 0.44
CA SER A 161 14.10 5.35 -0.88
C SER A 161 13.03 5.64 -1.94
N ILE A 162 11.82 5.08 -1.80
CA ILE A 162 10.68 5.37 -2.69
C ILE A 162 10.07 6.74 -2.35
N ASN A 163 9.94 7.04 -1.06
CA ASN A 163 9.44 8.33 -0.60
C ASN A 163 10.21 8.82 0.65
N PRO A 164 11.14 9.78 0.49
CA PRO A 164 11.92 10.29 1.62
C PRO A 164 11.10 10.98 2.71
N GLU A 165 9.87 11.42 2.42
CA GLU A 165 8.98 12.07 3.38
C GLU A 165 8.29 11.07 4.33
N ILE A 166 8.34 9.76 4.03
CA ILE A 166 7.61 8.76 4.83
C ILE A 166 8.23 8.60 6.22
N LYS A 167 7.42 8.81 7.25
CA LYS A 167 7.82 8.64 8.65
C LYS A 167 7.58 7.20 9.05
N ILE A 168 8.58 6.35 8.83
CA ILE A 168 8.49 4.91 9.10
C ILE A 168 9.36 4.50 10.29
N GLU A 169 8.80 3.73 11.22
CA GLU A 169 9.52 3.03 12.30
C GLU A 169 9.34 1.52 12.15
N SER A 170 10.39 0.78 12.47
CA SER A 170 10.45 -0.66 12.23
C SER A 170 10.87 -1.42 13.48
N TYR A 171 10.23 -2.55 13.73
CA TYR A 171 10.45 -3.43 14.88
C TYR A 171 10.73 -4.87 14.41
N LEU A 172 11.30 -5.68 15.32
CA LEU A 172 11.61 -7.10 15.09
C LEU A 172 10.74 -8.03 15.94
N ASN A 173 9.70 -7.50 16.56
CA ASN A 173 8.91 -8.27 17.50
C ASN A 173 7.84 -9.06 16.75
N LYS A 174 7.70 -10.34 17.09
CA LYS A 174 6.55 -11.14 16.67
C LYS A 174 5.32 -10.64 17.43
N VAL A 175 4.26 -10.25 16.73
CA VAL A 175 2.99 -9.86 17.37
C VAL A 175 2.33 -11.11 17.97
N CYS A 176 2.40 -11.22 19.29
CA CYS A 176 1.88 -12.32 20.09
C CYS A 176 1.73 -11.90 21.58
N PRO A 177 1.10 -12.74 22.44
CA PRO A 177 0.89 -12.40 23.84
C PRO A 177 2.17 -11.99 24.60
N ALA A 178 3.31 -12.56 24.25
CA ALA A 178 4.59 -12.24 24.89
C ALA A 178 5.11 -10.81 24.58
N THR A 179 4.48 -10.10 23.64
CA THR A 179 4.88 -8.75 23.20
C THR A 179 3.82 -7.69 23.49
N GLU A 180 2.77 -8.03 24.26
CA GLU A 180 1.71 -7.09 24.64
C GLU A 180 2.21 -5.94 25.50
N ASN A 181 3.34 -6.11 26.21
CA ASN A 181 3.99 -5.01 26.91
C ASN A 181 4.55 -3.94 25.94
N ILE A 182 4.83 -4.30 24.68
CA ILE A 182 5.27 -3.39 23.62
C ILE A 182 4.05 -2.90 22.83
N TYR A 183 3.19 -3.83 22.39
CA TYR A 183 1.97 -3.56 21.63
C TYR A 183 0.78 -3.56 22.57
N ASN A 184 0.78 -2.60 23.51
CA ASN A 184 -0.28 -2.41 24.49
C ASN A 184 -1.40 -1.50 23.95
N ASP A 185 -2.40 -1.25 24.79
CA ASP A 185 -3.54 -0.36 24.48
C ASP A 185 -3.07 1.04 24.05
N ASP A 186 -2.03 1.58 24.67
CA ASP A 186 -1.47 2.90 24.31
C ASP A 186 -0.86 2.91 22.90
N PHE A 187 -0.25 1.79 22.49
CA PHE A 187 0.27 1.63 21.13
C PHE A 187 -0.88 1.57 20.11
N TYR A 188 -1.87 0.71 20.35
CA TYR A 188 -2.98 0.50 19.42
C TYR A 188 -3.89 1.72 19.31
N THR A 189 -4.15 2.42 20.41
CA THR A 189 -5.00 3.63 20.43
C THR A 189 -4.43 4.76 19.55
N LYS A 190 -3.12 4.78 19.29
CA LYS A 190 -2.49 5.76 18.39
C LYS A 190 -2.68 5.44 16.91
N GLN A 191 -3.03 4.19 16.58
CA GLN A 191 -3.15 3.75 15.19
C GLN A 191 -4.51 4.14 14.61
N ASN A 192 -4.51 4.59 13.36
CA ASN A 192 -5.73 4.78 12.60
C ASN A 192 -6.16 3.48 11.91
N VAL A 193 -5.19 2.68 11.45
CA VAL A 193 -5.44 1.41 10.76
C VAL A 193 -4.34 0.41 11.12
N ILE A 194 -4.73 -0.85 11.32
CA ILE A 194 -3.82 -1.99 11.41
C ILE A 194 -3.97 -2.81 10.13
N VAL A 195 -2.86 -3.13 9.47
CA VAL A 195 -2.82 -3.91 8.23
C VAL A 195 -2.05 -5.19 8.49
N THR A 196 -2.65 -6.33 8.14
CA THR A 196 -2.02 -7.64 8.31
C THR A 196 -1.45 -8.14 6.99
N ALA A 197 -0.19 -8.57 7.03
CA ALA A 197 0.54 -9.18 5.92
C ALA A 197 1.19 -10.50 6.40
N LEU A 198 0.41 -11.25 7.17
CA LEU A 198 0.78 -12.49 7.83
C LEU A 198 0.55 -13.70 6.92
N ASP A 199 1.26 -14.81 7.20
CA ASP A 199 1.15 -16.06 6.45
C ASP A 199 0.38 -17.17 7.20
N ASN A 200 0.24 -17.06 8.52
CA ASN A 200 -0.40 -18.06 9.37
C ASN A 200 -1.72 -17.56 9.99
N VAL A 201 -2.65 -18.50 10.21
CA VAL A 201 -4.00 -18.19 10.71
C VAL A 201 -3.99 -17.76 12.17
N GLU A 202 -3.08 -18.29 12.99
CA GLU A 202 -2.98 -18.00 14.41
C GLU A 202 -2.66 -16.52 14.66
N ALA A 203 -1.64 -15.99 14.00
CA ALA A 203 -1.28 -14.58 14.12
C ALA A 203 -2.39 -13.66 13.60
N ARG A 204 -3.11 -14.05 12.54
CA ARG A 204 -4.28 -13.29 12.07
C ARG A 204 -5.38 -13.24 13.13
N ARG A 205 -5.71 -14.39 13.73
CA ARG A 205 -6.70 -14.47 14.82
C ARG A 205 -6.30 -13.71 16.06
N TYR A 206 -5.00 -13.60 16.34
CA TYR A 206 -4.51 -12.85 17.48
C TYR A 206 -4.74 -11.34 17.29
N ILE A 207 -4.48 -10.80 16.10
CA ILE A 207 -4.70 -9.37 15.80
C ILE A 207 -6.20 -9.02 15.70
N ASP A 208 -7.04 -9.98 15.32
CA ASP A 208 -8.48 -9.79 15.13
C ASP A 208 -9.28 -9.76 16.45
N ARG A 209 -8.65 -10.15 17.57
CA ARG A 209 -9.24 -10.09 18.91
C ARG A 209 -9.09 -8.71 19.53
#